data_AF-A0A8T5MW10-F1
#
_entry.id   AF-A0A8T5MW10-F1
#
_cell.length_a   1.000
_cell.length_b   1.000
_cell.length_c   1.000
_cell.angle_alpha   90.00
_cell.angle_beta   90.00
_cell.angle_gamma   90.00
#
_symmetry.space_group_name_H-M   'P 1'
#
loop_
_entity.id
_entity.type
_entity.pdbx_description
1 polymer ?
#
loop_
_entity_poly.entity_id
_entity_poly.type
_entity_poly.pdbx_seq_one_letter_code
_entity_poly.pdbx_strand_id
1 'polypeptide(L)' 'MKKKIRKRLTCPHCGGHELYYEAGLITGYKYHCKDCDYIGAFVIEEEEE' A
#
# COMPACT_ATOMS: atom_id res chain seq x y z
N MET A 1 -23.25 18.60 3.29
CA MET A 1 -22.99 17.18 2.92
C MET A 1 -21.49 16.93 3.13
N LYS A 2 -21.09 15.88 3.85
CA LYS A 2 -19.66 15.58 4.10
C LYS A 2 -19.16 14.64 2.99
N LYS A 3 -18.18 15.06 2.17
CA LYS A 3 -17.52 14.19 1.18
C LYS A 3 -16.78 13.06 1.92
N LYS A 4 -16.92 11.82 1.46
CA LYS A 4 -16.17 10.66 2.00
C LYS A 4 -14.90 10.49 1.17
N ILE A 5 -13.79 11.01 1.66
CA ILE A 5 -12.47 10.78 1.06
C ILE A 5 -12.12 9.30 1.27
N ARG A 6 -11.78 8.58 0.19
CA ARG A 6 -11.28 7.20 0.26
C ARG A 6 -9.77 7.23 0.10
N LYS A 7 -9.06 6.59 1.03
CA LYS A 7 -7.63 6.36 0.91
C LYS A 7 -7.36 5.02 0.22
N ARG A 8 -6.54 5.03 -0.81
CA ARG A 8 -6.09 3.86 -1.56
C ARG A 8 -4.57 3.72 -1.43
N LEU A 9 -4.10 2.48 -1.28
CA LEU A 9 -2.66 2.16 -1.29
C LEU A 9 -2.26 1.66 -2.67
N THR A 10 -1.11 2.11 -3.15
CA THR A 10 -0.61 1.80 -4.49
C THR A 10 0.86 1.40 -4.45
N CYS A 11 1.19 0.33 -5.16
CA CYS A 11 2.54 -0.22 -5.25
C CYS A 11 3.44 0.74 -6.05
N PRO A 12 4.59 1.17 -5.52
CA PRO A 12 5.48 2.08 -6.23
C PRO A 12 6.19 1.43 -7.43
N HIS A 13 6.16 0.10 -7.54
CA HIS A 13 6.86 -0.64 -8.58
C HIS A 13 5.99 -0.91 -9.82
N CYS A 14 4.75 -1.34 -9.62
CA CYS A 14 3.84 -1.71 -10.72
C CYS A 14 2.55 -0.91 -10.78
N GLY A 15 2.26 -0.07 -9.78
CA GLY A 15 0.97 0.63 -9.66
C GLY A 15 -0.20 -0.25 -9.22
N GLY A 16 0.05 -1.53 -8.89
CA GLY A 16 -0.97 -2.44 -8.34
C GLY A 16 -1.48 -1.98 -6.98
N HIS A 17 -2.70 -2.36 -6.64
CA HIS A 17 -3.38 -1.96 -5.40
C HIS A 17 -3.58 -3.12 -4.42
N GLU A 18 -3.27 -4.35 -4.85
CA GLU A 18 -3.34 -5.54 -4.01
C GLU A 18 -2.08 -5.63 -3.14
N LEU A 19 -2.02 -4.80 -2.11
CA LEU A 19 -0.96 -4.76 -1.10
C LEU A 19 -1.46 -5.38 0.19
N TYR A 20 -0.64 -6.21 0.84
CA TYR A 20 -0.92 -6.73 2.18
C TYR A 20 0.26 -6.49 3.11
N TYR A 21 -0.06 -6.43 4.40
CA TYR A 21 0.93 -6.19 5.42
C TYR A 21 1.70 -7.47 5.74
N GLU A 22 3.03 -7.42 5.56
CA GLU A 22 3.95 -8.46 5.97
C GLU A 22 4.58 -8.05 7.31
N ALA A 23 4.23 -8.78 8.38
CA ALA A 23 4.62 -8.42 9.74
C ALA A 23 6.14 -8.57 9.95
N GLY A 24 6.85 -7.44 10.04
CA GLY A 24 8.27 -7.40 10.35
C GLY A 24 8.52 -7.20 11.85
N LEU A 25 8.59 -8.30 12.61
CA LEU A 25 8.73 -8.33 14.09
C LEU A 25 9.94 -7.54 14.64
N ILE A 26 10.95 -7.22 13.82
CA ILE A 26 12.18 -6.52 14.24
C ILE A 26 12.51 -5.31 13.34
N THR A 27 12.25 -5.41 12.03
CA THR A 27 12.66 -4.38 11.04
C THR A 27 11.57 -3.38 10.67
N GLY A 28 10.39 -3.44 11.30
CA GLY A 28 9.27 -2.52 11.04
C GLY A 28 8.28 -3.01 9.98
N TYR A 29 7.34 -2.13 9.66
CA TYR A 29 6.20 -2.41 8.79
C TYR A 29 6.63 -2.59 7.32
N LYS A 30 6.31 -3.73 6.71
CA LYS A 30 6.52 -3.98 5.26
C LYS A 30 5.20 -4.30 4.58
N TYR A 31 5.07 -3.87 3.34
CA TYR A 31 3.99 -4.22 2.42
C TYR A 31 4.52 -5.17 1.37
N HIS A 32 3.73 -6.19 1.04
CA HIS A 32 3.96 -7.08 -0.09
C HIS A 32 2.85 -6.87 -1.12
N CYS A 33 3.25 -6.55 -2.36
CA CYS A 33 2.36 -6.45 -3.51
C CYS A 33 2.11 -7.83 -4.12
N LYS A 34 0.84 -8.22 -4.28
CA LYS A 34 0.47 -9.48 -4.92
C LYS A 34 0.66 -9.47 -6.45
N ASP A 35 0.74 -8.29 -7.06
CA ASP A 35 0.84 -8.15 -8.52
C ASP A 35 2.27 -8.29 -9.05
N CYS A 36 3.28 -7.83 -8.29
CA CYS A 36 4.67 -7.80 -8.76
C CYS A 36 5.71 -8.27 -7.73
N ASP A 37 5.27 -8.83 -6.60
CA ASP A 37 6.13 -9.30 -5.51
C ASP A 37 7.05 -8.23 -4.89
N TYR A 38 6.74 -6.94 -5.08
CA TYR A 38 7.41 -5.86 -4.35
C TYR A 38 7.21 -6.04 -2.83
N ILE A 39 8.31 -6.07 -2.07
CA ILE A 39 8.31 -6.10 -0.61
C ILE A 39 9.09 -4.91 -0.08
N GLY A 40 8.42 -4.01 0.65
CA GLY A 40 9.08 -2.83 1.20
C GLY A 40 8.22 -2.01 2.14
N ALA A 41 8.85 -1.08 2.86
CA ALA A 41 8.16 -0.21 3.81
C ALA A 41 7.42 0.96 3.12
N PHE A 42 7.61 1.16 1.82
CA PHE A 42 7.08 2.31 1.08
C PHE A 42 5.91 1.90 0.20
N VAL A 43 4.83 2.69 0.28
CA VAL A 43 3.64 2.61 -0.58
C VAL A 43 3.20 4.03 -0.92
N ILE A 44 2.48 4.20 -2.02
CA ILE A 44 1.88 5.47 -2.41
C ILE A 44 0.47 5.51 -1.81
N GLU A 45 0.17 6.56 -1.03
CA GLU A 45 -1.18 6.82 -0.52
C GLU A 45 -1.88 7.83 -1.42
N GLU A 46 -3.00 7.42 -2.01
CA GLU A 46 -3.82 8.27 -2.88
C GLU A 46 -5.16 8.56 -2.20
N GLU A 47 -5.58 9.82 -2.23
CA GLU A 47 -6.90 10.26 -1.76
C GLU A 47 -7.83 10.39 -2.97
N GLU A 48 -8.79 9.48 -3.10
CA GLU A 48 -9.85 9.55 -4.10
C GLU A 48 -11.04 10.36 -3.54
N GLU A 49 -11.49 11.39 -4.29
CA GLU A 49 -12.58 12.32 -3.92
C GLU A 49 -13.98 11.80 -4.28
#